data_AF-A0AA51CEH3-F1
#
_entry.id   AF-A0AA51CEH3-F1
#
_cell.length_a   1.000
_cell.length_b   1.000
_cell.length_c   1.000
_cell.angle_alpha   90.00
_cell.angle_beta   90.00
_cell.angle_gamma   90.00
#
_symmetry.space_group_name_H-M   'P 1'
#
loop_
_entity.id
_entity.type
_entity.pdbx_description
1 polymer ?
#
loop_
_entity_poly.entity_id
_entity_poly.type
_entity_poly.pdbx_seq_one_letter_code
_entity_poly.pdbx_strand_id
1 'polypeptide(L)' 'MKKALLYKWSSVLTAFAVLITTWSANTACTFVTHQPKLPEAAKKLRKF' A
#
# COMPACT_ATOMS: atom_id res chain seq x y z
N MET A 1 18.02 -4.24 27.75
CA MET A 1 16.55 -4.09 27.61
C MET A 1 16.07 -3.83 26.18
N LYS A 2 16.63 -2.86 25.44
CA LYS A 2 16.18 -2.51 24.06
C LYS A 2 16.15 -3.69 23.06
N LYS A 3 17.21 -4.51 23.01
CA LYS A 3 17.31 -5.66 22.09
C LYS A 3 16.28 -6.76 22.38
N ALA A 4 16.01 -7.04 23.65
CA ALA A 4 15.04 -8.06 24.06
C ALA A 4 13.60 -7.68 23.71
N LEU A 5 13.27 -6.38 23.76
CA LEU A 5 11.99 -5.86 23.31
C LEU A 5 11.83 -6.03 21.79
N LEU A 6 12.87 -5.72 21.01
CA LEU A 6 12.86 -5.92 19.55
C LEU A 6 12.68 -7.40 19.19
N TYR A 7 13.35 -8.32 19.88
CA TYR A 7 13.16 -9.76 19.64
C TYR A 7 11.74 -10.23 19.97
N LYS A 8 11.14 -9.75 21.07
CA LYS A 8 9.75 -10.07 21.43
C LYS A 8 8.72 -9.63 20.39
N TRP A 9 8.95 -8.50 19.73
CA TRP A 9 8.03 -7.93 18.72
C TRP A 9 8.44 -8.23 17.28
N SER A 10 9.55 -8.95 17.07
CA SER A 10 10.13 -9.21 15.75
C SER A 10 9.14 -9.86 14.77
N SER A 11 8.35 -10.82 15.24
CA SER A 11 7.32 -11.48 14.43
C SER A 11 6.22 -10.51 13.97
N VAL A 12 5.74 -9.66 14.88
CA VAL A 12 4.72 -8.64 14.58
C VAL A 12 5.26 -7.62 13.57
N LEU A 13 6.49 -7.15 13.78
CA LEU A 13 7.16 -6.22 12.86
C LEU A 13 7.36 -6.83 11.47
N THR A 14 7.69 -8.12 11.40
CA THR A 14 7.86 -8.85 10.14
C THR A 14 6.53 -8.95 9.40
N ALA A 15 5.46 -9.38 10.07
CA ALA A 15 4.12 -9.46 9.48
C ALA A 15 3.64 -8.08 9.00
N PHE A 16 3.88 -7.03 9.79
CA PHE A 16 3.52 -5.66 9.45
C PHE A 16 4.30 -5.13 8.23
N ALA A 17 5.60 -5.41 8.16
CA ALA A 17 6.43 -5.06 7.01
C ALA A 17 5.93 -5.74 5.72
N VAL A 18 5.54 -7.02 5.80
CA VAL A 18 4.96 -7.75 4.66
C VAL A 18 3.63 -7.11 4.23
N LEU A 19 2.74 -6.77 5.17
CA LEU A 19 1.46 -6.11 4.88
C LEU A 19 1.65 -4.75 4.21
N ILE A 20 2.57 -3.92 4.69
CA ILE A 20 2.87 -2.63 4.07
C ILE A 20 3.42 -2.82 2.66
N THR A 21 4.32 -3.79 2.47
CA THR A 21 4.95 -4.07 1.16
C THR A 21 3.93 -4.59 0.15
N THR A 22 3.04 -5.50 0.56
CA THR A 22 1.99 -6.00 -0.33
C THR A 22 0.96 -4.91 -0.63
N TRP A 23 0.61 -4.09 0.35
CA TRP A 23 -0.25 -2.93 0.17
C TRP A 23 0.35 -1.95 -0.84
N SER A 24 1.59 -1.52 -0.62
CA SER A 24 2.25 -0.54 -1.50
C SER A 24 2.49 -1.06 -2.91
N ALA A 25 2.84 -2.34 -3.08
CA ALA A 25 3.04 -2.97 -4.38
C ALA A 25 1.74 -3.18 -5.16
N ASN A 26 0.62 -3.46 -4.46
CA ASN A 26 -0.68 -3.69 -5.10
C ASN A 26 -1.52 -2.42 -5.27
N THR A 27 -1.26 -1.36 -4.50
CA THR A 27 -1.89 -0.07 -4.74
C THR A 27 -1.20 0.64 -5.90
N ALA A 28 -1.83 0.63 -7.08
CA ALA A 28 -1.55 1.64 -8.09
C ALA A 28 -2.02 2.99 -7.54
N CYS A 29 -1.12 3.76 -6.91
CA CYS A 29 -1.39 5.04 -6.26
C CYS A 29 -2.38 4.98 -5.07
N THR A 30 -1.88 5.09 -3.84
CA THR A 30 -2.70 5.43 -2.65
C THR A 30 -3.53 6.72 -2.82
N PHE A 31 -3.19 7.57 -3.80
CA PHE A 31 -3.93 8.75 -4.24
C PHE A 31 -5.32 8.45 -4.86
N VAL A 32 -5.65 7.20 -5.18
CA VAL A 32 -6.93 6.84 -5.82
C VAL A 32 -8.10 6.80 -4.82
N THR A 33 -7.85 6.75 -3.51
CA THR A 33 -8.92 6.68 -2.49
C THR A 33 -9.75 7.96 -2.40
N HIS A 34 -9.21 9.11 -2.83
CA HIS A 34 -9.91 10.39 -3.00
C HIS A 34 -9.76 10.93 -4.42
N GLN A 35 -9.79 10.05 -5.43
CA GLN A 35 -9.80 10.54 -6.80
C GLN A 35 -11.15 11.22 -7.11
N PRO A 36 -11.15 12.45 -7.65
CA PRO A 36 -12.35 13.00 -8.27
C PRO A 36 -12.82 12.07 -9.39
N LYS A 37 -14.11 12.15 -9.75
CA LYS A 37 -14.67 11.36 -10.86
C LYS A 37 -13.73 11.42 -12.06
N LEU A 38 -13.39 10.25 -12.60
CA LEU A 38 -12.46 10.11 -13.73
C LEU A 38 -12.91 11.04 -14.87
N PRO A 39 -12.04 11.96 -15.34
CA PRO A 39 -12.43 12.92 -16.37
C PRO A 39 -12.82 12.20 -17.66
N GLU A 40 -13.89 12.67 -18.32
CA GLU A 40 -14.44 12.06 -19.54
C GLU A 40 -13.37 11.90 -20.65
N ALA A 41 -12.41 12.81 -20.73
CA ALA A 41 -11.29 12.74 -21.67
C ALA A 41 -10.41 11.49 -21.48
N ALA A 42 -10.26 10.99 -20.25
CA ALA A 42 -9.46 9.80 -19.98
C ALA A 42 -10.12 8.51 -20.51
N LYS A 43 -11.45 8.49 -20.68
CA LYS A 43 -12.14 7.34 -21.29
C LYS A 43 -11.69 7.10 -22.73
N LYS A 44 -11.22 8.13 -23.44
CA LYS A 44 -10.68 8.02 -24.81
C LYS A 44 -9.33 7.30 -24.87
N LEU A 45 -8.63 7.20 -23.75
CA LEU A 45 -7.33 6.52 -23.64
C LEU A 45 -7.49 5.03 -23.31
N ARG A 46 -8.70 4.57 -23.00
CA ARG A 46 -8.99 3.15 -22.76
C ARG A 46 -9.02 2.41 -24.10
N LYS A 47 -8.06 1.52 -24.32
CA LYS A 47 -8.15 0.51 -25.38
C LYS A 47 -9.15 -0.56 -24.92
N PHE A 48 -10.33 -0.57 -25.54
CA PHE A 48 -11.29 -1.67 -25.43
C PHE A 48 -10.80 -2.86 -26.26
#